data_AF-A0AAD9W8B0-F1
#
_entry.id   AF-A0AAD9W8B0-F1
#
_cell.length_a   1.000
_cell.length_b   1.000
_cell.length_c   1.000
_cell.angle_alpha   90.00
_cell.angle_beta   90.00
_cell.angle_gamma   90.00
#
_symmetry.space_group_name_H-M   'P 1'
#
loop_
_entity.id
_entity.type
_entity.pdbx_description
1 polymer ?
#
loop_
_entity_poly.entity_id
_entity_poly.type
_entity_poly.pdbx_seq_one_letter_code
_entity_poly.pdbx_strand_id
1 'polypeptide(L)'
;MEMLNVDVPETPSTPGPVVQVKTAAVKDLLRVTGPIEMTLEQSFSCILMFESSFDVPPHQAASVMAISSGNSLFIASSLLSDPHSLPTRRKISHVMGNIGHPGTVLLVPPIQPRMTVPGIERWPLMTFRDWDGTGSDSFAESSLHLWFTGSTQEVSIGYSGAQDKELYMIESVVSLHGKGEWVADLDILRALQSPSLIHLQRKSIPPSVKGQVVLREGFTEKRSETGCEENHVSQYNHQKLPLTAIETWWELLEKPSKDCVFLAAGNWQARLAAMMICIAQGRKVSIISNPVCWDCVADAKKTLSQQDNPVVYIY
;
A
#
# COMPACT_ATOMS: atom_id res chain seq x y z
N MET A 1 -74.64 -9.35 54.60
CA MET A 1 -75.03 -9.04 53.22
C MET A 1 -73.76 -8.78 52.46
N GLU A 2 -73.02 -9.81 52.06
CA GLU A 2 -73.28 -10.66 50.88
C GLU A 2 -73.18 -9.89 49.55
N MET A 3 -72.17 -10.32 48.76
CA MET A 3 -72.17 -10.53 47.29
C MET A 3 -72.40 -9.27 46.41
N LEU A 4 -71.61 -8.98 45.37
CA LEU A 4 -71.09 -9.82 44.30
C LEU A 4 -69.82 -9.18 43.68
N ASN A 5 -68.68 -9.86 43.72
CA ASN A 5 -67.61 -9.64 42.75
C ASN A 5 -67.90 -10.54 41.55
N VAL A 6 -68.10 -9.93 40.39
CA VAL A 6 -68.29 -10.65 39.12
C VAL A 6 -66.92 -10.89 38.53
N ASP A 7 -66.47 -12.14 38.55
CA ASP A 7 -65.29 -12.61 37.82
C ASP A 7 -65.59 -12.54 36.31
N VAL A 8 -64.87 -11.67 35.60
CA VAL A 8 -64.80 -11.67 34.13
C VAL A 8 -63.58 -12.50 33.74
N PRO A 9 -63.73 -13.58 32.95
CA PRO A 9 -62.59 -14.40 32.54
C PRO A 9 -61.76 -13.64 31.50
N GLU A 10 -60.51 -13.32 31.85
CA GLU A 10 -59.49 -12.87 30.90
C GLU A 10 -59.25 -13.98 29.87
N THR A 11 -59.50 -13.66 28.60
CA THR A 11 -59.21 -14.55 27.48
C THR A 11 -57.71 -14.49 27.17
N PRO A 12 -57.05 -15.64 26.91
CA PRO A 12 -55.62 -15.66 26.62
C PRO A 12 -55.37 -15.03 25.24
N SER A 13 -54.66 -13.90 25.22
CA SER A 13 -54.18 -13.24 24.01
C SER A 13 -53.21 -14.18 23.29
N THR A 14 -53.62 -14.71 22.14
CA THR A 14 -52.74 -15.42 21.21
C THR A 14 -51.75 -14.43 20.58
N PRO A 15 -50.42 -14.69 20.63
CA PRO A 15 -49.46 -13.87 19.91
C PRO A 15 -49.62 -14.11 18.40
N GLY A 16 -49.82 -13.02 17.64
CA GLY A 16 -49.88 -13.03 16.18
C GLY A 16 -48.60 -13.58 15.55
N PRO A 17 -48.64 -14.00 14.27
CA PRO A 17 -47.53 -14.69 13.64
C PRO A 17 -46.35 -13.73 13.51
N VAL A 18 -45.27 -14.05 14.21
CA VAL A 18 -43.95 -13.45 13.98
C VAL A 18 -43.54 -13.83 12.56
N VAL A 19 -43.61 -12.88 11.64
CA VAL A 19 -43.10 -13.02 10.27
C VAL A 19 -41.60 -13.26 10.37
N GLN A 20 -41.19 -14.53 10.35
CA GLN A 20 -39.80 -14.93 10.19
C GLN A 20 -39.36 -14.57 8.77
N VAL A 21 -38.84 -13.36 8.60
CA VAL A 21 -38.11 -12.98 7.38
C VAL A 21 -36.94 -13.96 7.26
N LYS A 22 -36.99 -14.83 6.25
CA LYS A 22 -36.00 -15.88 5.97
C LYS A 22 -34.61 -15.26 5.89
N THR A 23 -33.80 -15.46 6.92
CA THR A 23 -32.41 -14.98 7.05
C THR A 23 -31.50 -15.48 5.91
N ALA A 24 -31.91 -16.55 5.23
CA ALA A 24 -31.25 -17.07 4.03
C ALA A 24 -31.38 -16.12 2.83
N ALA A 25 -32.56 -15.54 2.58
CA ALA A 25 -32.77 -14.64 1.45
C ALA A 25 -31.98 -13.34 1.58
N VAL A 26 -31.79 -12.84 2.80
CA VAL A 26 -30.94 -11.66 3.08
C VAL A 26 -29.45 -12.00 2.90
N LYS A 27 -29.00 -13.21 3.26
CA LYS A 27 -27.63 -13.68 2.99
C LYS A 27 -27.35 -13.88 1.50
N ASP A 28 -28.34 -14.37 0.74
CA ASP A 28 -28.24 -14.52 -0.70
C ASP A 28 -28.27 -13.16 -1.41
N LEU A 29 -29.10 -12.21 -0.94
CA LEU A 29 -29.06 -10.83 -1.42
C LEU A 29 -27.70 -10.17 -1.13
N LEU A 30 -27.15 -10.31 0.08
CA LEU A 30 -25.83 -9.80 0.45
C LEU A 30 -24.68 -10.47 -0.30
N ARG A 31 -24.86 -11.69 -0.84
CA ARG A 31 -23.91 -12.33 -1.74
C ARG A 31 -23.96 -11.74 -3.16
N VAL A 32 -25.14 -11.30 -3.60
CA VAL A 32 -25.36 -10.69 -4.92
C VAL A 32 -25.10 -9.17 -4.90
N THR A 33 -25.30 -8.51 -3.77
CA THR A 33 -25.12 -7.06 -3.56
C THR A 33 -23.94 -6.74 -2.62
N GLY A 34 -23.12 -7.73 -2.29
CA GLY A 34 -21.88 -7.51 -1.57
C GLY A 34 -20.97 -6.61 -2.39
N PRO A 35 -20.12 -5.78 -1.77
CA PRO A 35 -19.16 -4.98 -2.52
C PRO A 35 -18.28 -5.90 -3.34
N ILE A 36 -18.43 -5.84 -4.67
CA ILE A 36 -17.55 -6.55 -5.59
C ILE A 36 -16.17 -5.92 -5.44
N GLU A 37 -15.19 -6.72 -5.03
CA GLU A 37 -13.80 -6.25 -5.05
C GLU A 37 -13.37 -6.13 -6.51
N MET A 38 -13.12 -4.90 -6.93
CA MET A 38 -12.63 -4.59 -8.26
C MET A 38 -11.12 -4.43 -8.25
N THR A 39 -10.47 -4.89 -9.31
CA THR A 39 -9.06 -4.59 -9.55
C THR A 39 -8.86 -3.11 -9.88
N LEU A 40 -7.62 -2.64 -9.85
CA LEU A 40 -7.31 -1.25 -10.22
C LEU A 40 -7.73 -0.98 -11.68
N GLU A 41 -7.44 -1.92 -12.58
CA GLU A 41 -7.77 -1.78 -14.00
C GLU A 41 -9.28 -1.73 -14.24
N GLN A 42 -10.03 -2.61 -13.57
CA GLN A 42 -11.50 -2.61 -13.63
C GLN A 42 -12.07 -1.29 -13.09
N SER A 43 -11.49 -0.77 -12.01
CA SER A 43 -11.91 0.51 -11.43
C SER A 43 -11.69 1.66 -12.41
N PHE A 44 -10.54 1.68 -13.10
CA PHE A 44 -10.26 2.66 -14.16
C PHE A 44 -11.18 2.51 -15.37
N SER A 45 -11.46 1.30 -15.85
CA SER A 45 -12.45 1.07 -16.91
C SER A 45 -13.83 1.59 -16.54
N CYS A 46 -14.29 1.36 -15.31
CA CYS A 46 -15.57 1.90 -14.85
C CYS A 46 -15.57 3.43 -14.79
N ILE A 47 -14.48 4.05 -14.33
CA ILE A 47 -14.37 5.52 -14.35
C ILE A 47 -14.46 6.05 -15.77
N LEU A 48 -13.75 5.44 -16.74
CA LEU A 48 -13.82 5.86 -18.13
C LEU A 48 -15.23 5.73 -18.72
N MET A 49 -15.93 4.66 -18.35
CA MET A 49 -17.31 4.42 -18.78
C MET A 49 -18.28 5.44 -18.19
N PHE A 50 -18.19 5.74 -16.89
CA PHE A 50 -19.14 6.62 -16.23
C PHE A 50 -18.83 8.12 -16.42
N GLU A 51 -17.56 8.50 -16.36
CA GLU A 51 -17.14 9.91 -16.42
C GLU A 51 -17.03 10.39 -17.87
N SER A 52 -16.52 9.55 -18.77
CA SER A 52 -16.18 9.95 -20.15
C SER A 52 -17.00 9.22 -21.22
N SER A 53 -17.83 8.24 -20.83
CA SER A 53 -18.59 7.36 -21.75
C SER A 53 -17.70 6.54 -22.69
N PHE A 54 -16.48 6.22 -22.26
CA PHE A 54 -15.58 5.32 -23.01
C PHE A 54 -15.63 3.92 -22.42
N ASP A 55 -15.97 2.93 -23.25
CA ASP A 55 -15.96 1.53 -22.88
C ASP A 55 -14.59 0.91 -23.18
N VAL A 56 -13.62 1.17 -22.30
CA VAL A 56 -12.26 0.64 -22.41
C VAL A 56 -12.15 -0.66 -21.64
N PRO A 57 -11.73 -1.78 -22.27
CA PRO A 57 -11.61 -3.04 -21.56
C PRO A 57 -10.47 -2.99 -20.53
N PRO A 58 -10.60 -3.66 -19.36
CA PRO A 58 -9.63 -3.51 -18.26
C PRO A 58 -8.17 -3.80 -18.62
N HIS A 59 -7.91 -4.74 -19.53
CA HIS A 59 -6.54 -5.06 -19.93
C HIS A 59 -5.80 -3.87 -20.61
N GLN A 60 -6.52 -2.94 -21.24
CA GLN A 60 -5.93 -1.73 -21.83
C GLN A 60 -5.59 -0.68 -20.75
N ALA A 61 -6.20 -0.78 -19.57
CA ALA A 61 -5.92 0.09 -18.43
C ALA A 61 -4.87 -0.48 -17.46
N ALA A 62 -4.23 -1.62 -17.79
CA ALA A 62 -3.31 -2.32 -16.90
C ALA A 62 -2.04 -1.53 -16.53
N SER A 63 -1.54 -0.73 -17.46
CA SER A 63 -0.39 0.15 -17.24
C SER A 63 -0.79 1.57 -16.83
N VAL A 64 -2.07 1.87 -16.69
CA VAL A 64 -2.54 3.21 -16.35
C VAL A 64 -2.35 3.45 -14.86
N MET A 65 -1.69 4.55 -14.52
CA MET A 65 -1.41 4.93 -13.13
C MET A 65 -2.37 6.02 -12.63
N ALA A 66 -2.89 6.84 -13.53
CA ALA A 66 -3.92 7.84 -13.23
C ALA A 66 -4.75 8.18 -14.47
N ILE A 67 -5.94 8.76 -14.25
CA ILE A 67 -6.83 9.27 -15.30
C ILE A 67 -7.12 10.73 -14.99
N SER A 68 -6.90 11.62 -15.95
CA SER A 68 -7.40 13.00 -15.89
C SER A 68 -8.63 13.11 -16.78
N SER A 69 -9.75 13.58 -16.24
CA SER A 69 -10.95 13.88 -17.02
C SER A 69 -11.61 15.14 -16.46
N GLY A 70 -11.79 16.16 -17.30
CA GLY A 70 -12.33 17.45 -16.86
C GLY A 70 -11.48 18.07 -15.75
N ASN A 71 -12.06 18.26 -14.57
CA ASN A 71 -11.39 18.79 -13.37
C ASN A 71 -11.11 17.70 -12.30
N SER A 72 -11.08 16.45 -12.73
CA SER A 72 -10.87 15.29 -11.87
C SER A 72 -9.60 14.57 -12.27
N LEU A 73 -8.78 14.24 -11.26
CA LEU A 73 -7.64 13.35 -11.39
C LEU A 73 -7.89 12.11 -10.52
N PHE A 74 -8.05 10.96 -11.15
CA PHE A 74 -8.24 9.67 -10.51
C PHE A 74 -6.92 8.91 -10.49
N ILE A 75 -6.30 8.80 -9.33
CA ILE A 75 -4.93 8.34 -9.15
C ILE A 75 -4.94 6.98 -8.47
N ALA A 76 -4.09 6.04 -8.89
CA ALA A 76 -3.89 4.81 -8.13
C ALA A 76 -3.44 5.18 -6.70
N SER A 77 -4.19 4.76 -5.69
CA SER A 77 -3.96 5.18 -4.28
C SER A 77 -2.56 4.84 -3.78
N SER A 78 -1.96 3.79 -4.33
CA SER A 78 -0.60 3.37 -4.00
C SER A 78 0.47 4.36 -4.44
N LEU A 79 0.18 5.29 -5.36
CA LEU A 79 1.05 6.41 -5.71
C LEU A 79 1.11 7.47 -4.61
N LEU A 80 0.07 7.56 -3.78
CA LEU A 80 -0.13 8.60 -2.77
C LEU A 80 -0.10 8.06 -1.34
N SER A 81 0.32 6.81 -1.16
CA SER A 81 0.26 6.12 0.12
C SER A 81 1.62 5.56 0.50
N ASP A 82 1.83 5.44 1.81
CA ASP A 82 2.99 4.79 2.34
C ASP A 82 2.99 3.29 2.00
N PRO A 83 4.09 2.72 1.48
CA PRO A 83 4.20 1.27 1.26
C PRO A 83 4.03 0.46 2.56
N HIS A 84 4.25 1.07 3.71
CA HIS A 84 4.01 0.49 5.03
C HIS A 84 2.53 0.21 5.31
N SER A 85 1.64 1.04 4.75
CA SER A 85 0.21 0.85 4.92
C SER A 85 -0.22 -0.44 4.20
N LEU A 86 -1.05 -1.23 4.88
CA LEU A 86 -1.70 -2.39 4.26
C LEU A 86 -2.34 -1.96 2.93
N PRO A 87 -2.34 -2.83 1.89
CA PRO A 87 -2.99 -2.52 0.63
C PRO A 87 -4.39 -1.98 0.89
N THR A 88 -4.59 -0.69 0.64
CA THR A 88 -5.86 -0.04 0.96
C THR A 88 -6.97 -0.72 0.17
N ARG A 89 -8.12 -0.96 0.81
CA ARG A 89 -9.34 -1.35 0.07
C ARG A 89 -9.66 -0.35 -1.04
N ARG A 90 -9.30 0.93 -0.82
CA ARG A 90 -9.38 2.00 -1.80
C ARG A 90 -8.24 1.86 -2.81
N LYS A 91 -8.56 1.45 -4.04
CA LYS A 91 -7.58 1.38 -5.14
C LYS A 91 -7.34 2.71 -5.83
N ILE A 92 -8.32 3.61 -5.77
CA ILE A 92 -8.28 4.92 -6.43
C ILE A 92 -8.47 6.04 -5.41
N SER A 93 -7.68 7.08 -5.57
CA SER A 93 -7.76 8.35 -4.87
C SER A 93 -8.15 9.44 -5.87
N HIS A 94 -9.18 10.22 -5.56
CA HIS A 94 -9.63 11.32 -6.39
C HIS A 94 -9.06 12.63 -5.86
N VAL A 95 -8.47 13.42 -6.77
CA VAL A 95 -7.92 14.74 -6.50
C VAL A 95 -8.57 15.71 -7.48
N MET A 96 -9.03 16.86 -6.97
CA MET A 96 -9.54 17.93 -7.82
C MET A 96 -8.40 18.63 -8.54
N GLY A 97 -8.50 18.73 -9.86
CA GLY A 97 -7.48 19.32 -10.72
C GLY A 97 -7.43 18.66 -12.09
N ASN A 98 -6.75 19.31 -13.02
CA ASN A 98 -6.48 18.78 -14.35
C ASN A 98 -4.99 18.91 -14.66
N ILE A 99 -4.55 18.23 -15.72
CA ILE A 99 -3.15 18.25 -16.16
C ILE A 99 -2.93 19.21 -17.35
N GLY A 100 -3.87 20.15 -17.58
CA GLY A 100 -3.76 21.15 -18.66
C GLY A 100 -3.99 20.62 -20.08
N HIS A 101 -4.64 19.47 -20.22
CA HIS A 101 -4.84 18.76 -21.48
C HIS A 101 -6.35 18.60 -21.80
N PRO A 102 -6.79 18.78 -23.06
CA PRO A 102 -8.20 18.67 -23.43
C PRO A 102 -8.67 17.22 -23.49
N GLY A 103 -9.91 16.92 -23.12
CA GLY A 103 -10.46 15.55 -23.18
C GLY A 103 -10.10 14.68 -21.96
N THR A 104 -10.06 13.36 -22.16
CA THR A 104 -9.72 12.40 -21.10
C THR A 104 -8.35 11.79 -21.37
N VAL A 105 -7.47 11.85 -20.37
CA VAL A 105 -6.08 11.45 -20.47
C VAL A 105 -5.79 10.28 -19.54
N LEU A 106 -5.19 9.24 -20.09
CA LEU A 106 -4.64 8.13 -19.34
C LEU A 106 -3.14 8.38 -19.12
N LEU A 107 -2.72 8.50 -17.87
CA LEU A 107 -1.32 8.68 -17.51
C LEU A 107 -0.67 7.30 -17.36
N VAL A 108 0.40 7.06 -18.11
CA VAL A 108 1.11 5.78 -18.17
C VAL A 108 2.59 6.02 -17.82
N PRO A 109 3.22 5.22 -16.95
CA PRO A 109 4.64 5.38 -16.64
C PRO A 109 5.52 5.04 -17.86
N PRO A 110 6.75 5.57 -17.92
CA PRO A 110 7.69 5.25 -18.99
C PRO A 110 8.10 3.77 -18.93
N ILE A 111 8.36 3.16 -20.09
CA ILE A 111 8.74 1.73 -20.19
C ILE A 111 10.06 1.45 -19.45
N GLN A 112 10.99 2.41 -19.49
CA GLN A 112 12.32 2.31 -18.88
C GLN A 112 12.56 3.52 -17.97
N PRO A 113 12.15 3.44 -16.69
CA PRO A 113 12.52 4.47 -15.70
C PRO A 113 14.03 4.56 -15.58
N ARG A 114 14.57 5.77 -15.53
CA ARG A 114 16.01 6.02 -15.43
C ARG A 114 16.41 6.22 -13.97
N MET A 115 17.66 5.91 -13.66
CA MET A 115 18.25 6.15 -12.35
C MET A 115 19.58 6.88 -12.54
N THR A 116 19.90 7.78 -11.61
CA THR A 116 21.23 8.37 -11.56
C THR A 116 22.26 7.29 -11.29
N VAL A 117 23.35 7.30 -12.05
CA VAL A 117 24.53 6.51 -11.74
C VAL A 117 25.44 7.38 -10.88
N PRO A 118 25.79 6.97 -9.64
CA PRO A 118 26.71 7.74 -8.81
C PRO A 118 28.05 7.93 -9.55
N GLY A 119 28.48 9.18 -9.74
CA GLY A 119 29.80 9.48 -10.26
C GLY A 119 30.90 9.26 -9.22
N ILE A 120 32.16 9.20 -9.67
CA ILE A 120 33.34 8.97 -8.80
C ILE A 120 33.44 10.05 -7.72
N GLU A 121 33.03 11.28 -8.04
CA GLU A 121 33.01 12.43 -7.13
C GLU A 121 32.01 12.28 -5.97
N ARG A 122 31.00 11.41 -6.11
CA ARG A 122 30.00 11.12 -5.06
C ARG A 122 30.39 9.94 -4.18
N TRP A 123 31.39 9.15 -4.59
CA TRP A 123 31.89 8.01 -3.82
C TRP A 123 32.36 8.36 -2.40
N PRO A 124 33.07 9.49 -2.15
CA PRO A 124 33.48 9.87 -0.81
C PRO A 124 32.32 10.23 0.13
N LEU A 125 31.11 10.44 -0.41
CA LEU A 125 29.92 10.80 0.37
C LEU A 125 29.16 9.57 0.86
N MET A 126 29.55 8.36 0.45
CA MET A 126 28.92 7.11 0.88
C MET A 126 29.59 6.60 2.16
N THR A 127 28.86 6.61 3.28
CA THR A 127 29.34 6.09 4.56
C THR A 127 28.40 4.99 5.04
N PHE A 128 28.73 3.74 4.71
CA PHE A 128 27.99 2.56 5.16
C PHE A 128 28.21 2.30 6.66
N ARG A 129 27.47 3.01 7.51
CA ARG A 129 27.54 2.87 8.97
C ARG A 129 26.65 1.72 9.46
N ASP A 130 27.06 1.06 10.54
CA ASP A 130 26.18 0.12 11.22
C ASP A 130 25.00 0.86 11.82
N TRP A 131 23.80 0.29 11.67
CA TRP A 131 22.60 0.86 12.26
C TRP A 131 22.56 0.61 13.76
N ASP A 132 22.16 1.63 14.51
CA ASP A 132 22.15 1.67 15.98
C ASP A 132 20.79 1.23 16.58
N GLY A 133 19.75 1.07 15.75
CA GLY A 133 18.41 0.76 16.20
C GLY A 133 17.47 1.97 16.28
N THR A 134 17.96 3.18 16.01
CA THR A 134 17.17 4.41 16.11
C THR A 134 16.48 4.72 14.78
N GLY A 135 15.19 5.05 14.84
CA GLY A 135 14.45 5.58 13.70
C GLY A 135 14.75 7.05 13.50
N SER A 136 15.48 7.40 12.44
CA SER A 136 15.66 8.78 11.98
C SER A 136 15.15 8.94 10.55
N ASP A 137 14.89 10.18 10.15
CA ASP A 137 14.63 10.55 8.75
C ASP A 137 15.84 11.29 8.18
N SER A 138 16.62 10.62 7.35
CA SER A 138 17.76 11.20 6.62
C SER A 138 17.34 11.80 5.26
N PHE A 139 16.07 11.68 4.90
CA PHE A 139 15.52 11.96 3.56
C PHE A 139 14.44 13.04 3.57
N ALA A 140 14.36 13.86 4.62
CA ALA A 140 13.36 14.92 4.79
C ALA A 140 13.25 15.88 3.58
N GLU A 141 14.35 16.11 2.86
CA GLU A 141 14.41 16.96 1.65
C GLU A 141 14.07 16.20 0.35
N SER A 142 13.34 15.09 0.45
CA SER A 142 12.91 14.30 -0.72
C SER A 142 11.54 14.74 -1.21
N SER A 143 11.39 14.82 -2.53
CA SER A 143 10.15 15.22 -3.19
C SER A 143 9.89 14.37 -4.43
N LEU A 144 8.61 14.19 -4.75
CA LEU A 144 8.15 13.50 -5.95
C LEU A 144 7.55 14.52 -6.92
N HIS A 145 8.04 14.52 -8.15
CA HIS A 145 7.61 15.45 -9.21
C HIS A 145 7.03 14.67 -10.37
N LEU A 146 5.81 15.05 -10.78
CA LEU A 146 5.15 14.52 -11.97
C LEU A 146 5.46 15.42 -13.16
N TRP A 147 5.92 14.84 -14.26
CA TRP A 147 6.10 15.54 -15.53
C TRP A 147 5.71 14.67 -16.72
N PHE A 148 5.50 15.28 -17.89
CA PHE A 148 5.03 14.61 -19.10
C PHE A 148 6.12 14.63 -20.16
N THR A 149 6.37 13.49 -20.82
CA THR A 149 7.43 13.42 -21.86
C THR A 149 6.97 14.01 -23.19
N GLY A 150 5.66 14.25 -23.34
CA GLY A 150 5.04 14.68 -24.58
C GLY A 150 4.73 13.55 -25.56
N SER A 151 5.11 12.30 -25.23
CA SER A 151 4.73 11.13 -26.02
C SER A 151 3.25 10.82 -25.79
N THR A 152 2.46 10.89 -26.86
CA THR A 152 1.01 10.65 -26.84
C THR A 152 0.64 9.47 -27.73
N GLN A 153 -0.25 8.61 -27.27
CA GLN A 153 -0.80 7.51 -28.04
C GLN A 153 -2.33 7.55 -28.00
N GLU A 154 -2.98 7.53 -29.16
CA GLU A 154 -4.44 7.44 -29.24
C GLU A 154 -4.92 6.05 -28.83
N VAL A 155 -6.01 6.01 -28.06
CA VAL A 155 -6.64 4.75 -27.64
C VAL A 155 -7.73 4.40 -28.65
N SER A 156 -7.59 3.25 -29.33
CA SER A 156 -8.62 2.78 -30.26
C SER A 156 -9.82 2.22 -29.49
N ILE A 157 -10.93 2.94 -29.53
CA ILE A 157 -12.19 2.61 -28.82
C ILE A 157 -13.16 1.83 -29.73
N GLY A 158 -12.73 1.42 -30.92
CA GLY A 158 -13.52 0.63 -31.87
C GLY A 158 -14.73 1.35 -32.51
N TYR A 159 -14.98 2.62 -32.14
CA TYR A 159 -16.07 3.43 -32.65
C TYR A 159 -15.53 4.54 -33.57
N SER A 160 -16.00 4.60 -34.81
CA SER A 160 -15.66 5.65 -35.78
C SER A 160 -16.84 6.62 -35.89
N GLY A 161 -16.65 7.89 -35.53
CA GLY A 161 -17.66 8.95 -35.75
C GLY A 161 -17.87 9.96 -34.64
N ALA A 162 -17.28 9.80 -33.45
CA ALA A 162 -17.35 10.83 -32.40
C ALA A 162 -16.20 11.85 -32.60
N GLN A 163 -16.55 13.06 -33.04
CA GLN A 163 -15.58 14.09 -33.43
C GLN A 163 -15.00 14.89 -32.23
N ASP A 164 -15.65 14.81 -31.06
CA ASP A 164 -15.39 15.70 -29.92
C ASP A 164 -14.92 14.99 -28.62
N LYS A 165 -14.64 13.68 -28.67
CA LYS A 165 -14.24 12.89 -27.49
C LYS A 165 -12.88 12.24 -27.71
N GLU A 166 -11.83 12.97 -27.36
CA GLU A 166 -10.46 12.51 -27.42
C GLU A 166 -10.10 11.71 -26.15
N LEU A 167 -9.71 10.45 -26.34
CA LEU A 167 -9.08 9.60 -25.33
C LEU A 167 -7.67 9.27 -25.78
N TYR A 168 -6.68 9.66 -24.99
CA TYR A 168 -5.29 9.39 -25.29
C TYR A 168 -4.50 9.01 -24.05
N MET A 169 -3.45 8.24 -24.28
CA MET A 169 -2.43 7.91 -23.28
C MET A 169 -1.28 8.92 -23.40
N ILE A 170 -0.87 9.50 -22.27
CA ILE A 170 0.34 10.31 -22.17
C ILE A 170 1.34 9.59 -21.28
N GLU A 171 2.56 9.45 -21.80
CA GLU A 171 3.68 9.01 -21.00
C GLU A 171 4.01 10.08 -19.94
N SER A 172 3.86 9.66 -18.68
CA SER A 172 3.89 10.49 -17.50
C SER A 172 4.91 9.91 -16.54
N VAL A 173 5.90 10.72 -16.14
CA VAL A 173 7.03 10.27 -15.33
C VAL A 173 6.90 10.84 -13.93
N VAL A 174 6.93 9.96 -12.93
CA VAL A 174 7.09 10.34 -11.53
C VAL A 174 8.57 10.28 -11.20
N SER A 175 9.17 11.42 -10.90
CA SER A 175 10.60 11.57 -10.62
C SER A 175 10.84 11.90 -9.15
N LEU A 176 11.83 11.24 -8.56
CA LEU A 176 12.33 11.51 -7.22
C LEU A 176 13.43 12.58 -7.30
N HIS A 177 13.29 13.59 -6.46
CA HIS A 177 14.33 14.58 -6.21
C HIS A 177 14.76 14.53 -4.74
N GLY A 178 16.07 14.48 -4.49
CA GLY A 178 16.66 14.57 -3.16
C GLY A 178 17.51 15.83 -3.06
N LYS A 179 17.24 16.70 -2.08
CA LYS A 179 17.93 18.00 -1.92
C LYS A 179 17.89 18.87 -3.19
N GLY A 180 16.77 18.79 -3.92
CA GLY A 180 16.55 19.50 -5.18
C GLY A 180 17.14 18.85 -6.43
N GLU A 181 18.02 17.85 -6.29
CA GLU A 181 18.61 17.14 -7.43
C GLU A 181 17.77 15.93 -7.87
N TRP A 182 17.65 15.69 -9.17
CA TRP A 182 17.02 14.49 -9.70
C TRP A 182 17.82 13.24 -9.31
N VAL A 183 17.12 12.21 -8.83
CA VAL A 183 17.71 10.94 -8.38
C VAL A 183 17.29 9.80 -9.31
N ALA A 184 16.00 9.62 -9.53
CA ALA A 184 15.46 8.51 -10.32
C ALA A 184 14.03 8.76 -10.79
N ASP A 185 13.65 8.14 -11.90
CA ASP A 185 12.27 7.95 -12.30
C ASP A 185 11.71 6.69 -11.65
N LEU A 186 10.41 6.71 -11.32
CA LEU A 186 9.76 5.67 -10.53
C LEU A 186 8.67 4.97 -11.35
N ASP A 187 8.72 3.63 -11.38
CA ASP A 187 7.62 2.80 -11.87
C ASP A 187 6.91 2.11 -10.71
N ILE A 188 5.79 2.72 -10.31
CA ILE A 188 5.11 2.39 -9.06
C ILE A 188 4.30 1.10 -9.20
N LEU A 189 3.62 0.95 -10.33
CA LEU A 189 2.73 -0.20 -10.56
C LEU A 189 3.55 -1.49 -10.66
N ARG A 190 4.68 -1.46 -11.39
CA ARG A 190 5.55 -2.64 -11.49
C ARG A 190 6.23 -2.98 -10.18
N ALA A 191 6.65 -1.97 -9.41
CA ALA A 191 7.32 -2.21 -8.13
C ALA A 191 6.41 -2.94 -7.13
N LEU A 192 5.13 -2.57 -7.07
CA LEU A 192 4.14 -3.16 -6.15
C LEU A 192 3.75 -4.59 -6.51
N GLN A 193 3.86 -4.96 -7.79
CA GLN A 193 3.57 -6.32 -8.27
C GLN A 193 4.78 -7.25 -8.17
N SER A 194 5.96 -6.74 -7.76
CA SER A 194 7.19 -7.52 -7.75
C SER A 194 7.19 -8.60 -6.66
N PRO A 195 7.57 -9.84 -6.98
CA PRO A 195 7.74 -10.90 -5.97
C PRO A 195 8.92 -10.63 -5.02
N SER A 196 9.78 -9.66 -5.34
CA SER A 196 10.89 -9.25 -4.47
C SER A 196 10.44 -8.32 -3.33
N LEU A 197 9.18 -7.89 -3.33
CA LEU A 197 8.57 -7.10 -2.26
C LEU A 197 7.97 -8.02 -1.19
N ILE A 198 8.52 -7.93 0.02
CA ILE A 198 8.12 -8.75 1.16
C ILE A 198 7.48 -7.85 2.21
N HIS A 199 6.18 -8.00 2.42
CA HIS A 199 5.53 -7.38 3.57
C HIS A 199 5.72 -8.29 4.78
N LEU A 200 6.57 -7.88 5.73
CA LEU A 200 6.67 -8.55 7.02
C LEU A 200 5.47 -8.13 7.87
N GLN A 201 4.33 -8.75 7.57
CA GLN A 201 3.12 -8.66 8.37
C GLN A 201 3.35 -9.40 9.69
N ARG A 202 2.76 -8.88 10.76
CA ARG A 202 2.75 -9.56 12.06
C ARG A 202 2.31 -11.01 11.88
N LYS A 203 3.05 -11.97 12.44
CA LYS A 203 2.43 -13.22 12.85
C LYS A 203 1.42 -12.85 13.93
N SER A 204 0.16 -12.68 13.55
CA SER A 204 -0.94 -12.71 14.50
C SER A 204 -0.82 -14.04 15.24
N ILE A 205 -0.33 -14.04 16.48
CA ILE A 205 -0.53 -15.19 17.36
C ILE A 205 -2.05 -15.40 17.37
N PRO A 206 -2.58 -16.55 16.91
CA PRO A 206 -4.01 -16.79 17.03
C PRO A 206 -4.35 -16.60 18.51
N PRO A 207 -5.43 -15.87 18.86
CA PRO A 207 -5.83 -15.75 20.26
C PRO A 207 -6.02 -17.18 20.76
N SER A 208 -5.09 -17.65 21.61
CA SER A 208 -5.19 -18.96 22.24
C SER A 208 -6.59 -19.08 22.80
N VAL A 209 -7.29 -20.12 22.35
CA VAL A 209 -8.66 -20.49 22.66
C VAL A 209 -9.03 -20.06 24.08
N LYS A 210 -9.98 -19.12 24.19
CA LYS A 210 -10.76 -18.76 25.39
C LYS A 210 -10.20 -19.35 26.70
N GLY A 211 -9.08 -18.81 27.17
CA GLY A 211 -8.69 -18.92 28.57
C GLY A 211 -9.56 -17.94 29.34
N GLN A 212 -10.52 -18.46 30.09
CA GLN A 212 -11.34 -17.72 31.03
C GLN A 212 -10.44 -16.85 31.91
N VAL A 213 -10.51 -15.53 31.74
CA VAL A 213 -9.85 -14.57 32.63
C VAL A 213 -10.53 -14.70 33.98
N VAL A 214 -10.00 -15.56 34.84
CA VAL A 214 -10.22 -15.46 36.27
C VAL A 214 -9.27 -14.38 36.74
N LEU A 215 -9.81 -13.19 36.99
CA LEU A 215 -9.12 -12.12 37.69
C LEU A 215 -8.71 -12.67 39.07
N ARG A 216 -7.45 -13.04 39.21
CA ARG A 216 -6.79 -13.09 40.52
C ARG A 216 -5.92 -11.84 40.62
N GLU A 217 -6.27 -11.00 41.57
CA GLU A 217 -5.62 -9.73 41.87
C GLU A 217 -4.09 -9.94 42.01
N GLY A 218 -3.31 -9.16 41.26
CA GLY A 218 -1.90 -8.91 41.61
C GLY A 218 -0.83 -9.08 40.53
N PHE A 219 -1.13 -9.55 39.31
CA PHE A 219 -0.14 -9.59 38.23
C PHE A 219 -0.69 -8.95 36.95
N THR A 220 -0.15 -7.78 36.58
CA THR A 220 -0.33 -7.21 35.25
C THR A 220 0.50 -8.01 34.25
N GLU A 221 -0.12 -8.91 33.49
CA GLU A 221 0.50 -9.45 32.28
C GLU A 221 0.68 -8.30 31.28
N LYS A 222 1.94 -7.84 31.13
CA LYS A 222 2.34 -6.91 30.07
C LYS A 222 2.23 -7.66 28.75
N ARG A 223 1.07 -7.60 28.11
CA ARG A 223 0.94 -8.03 26.71
C ARG A 223 1.87 -7.14 25.87
N SER A 224 2.80 -7.74 25.12
CA SER A 224 3.70 -6.97 24.27
C SER A 224 2.89 -6.14 23.26
N GLU A 225 3.17 -4.84 23.13
CA GLU A 225 2.49 -3.94 22.20
C GLU A 225 2.62 -4.40 20.73
N THR A 226 3.61 -5.26 20.47
CA THR A 226 3.95 -5.86 19.18
C THR A 226 3.17 -7.14 18.85
N GLY A 227 2.49 -7.77 19.82
CA GLY A 227 1.71 -9.00 19.60
C GLY A 227 2.56 -10.21 19.19
N CYS A 228 3.84 -10.22 19.55
CA CYS A 228 4.80 -11.29 19.29
C CYS A 228 5.01 -12.20 20.52
N GLU A 229 5.81 -13.26 20.37
CA GLU A 229 6.14 -14.19 21.46
C GLU A 229 6.66 -13.44 22.70
N GLU A 230 6.36 -13.96 23.90
CA GLU A 230 6.62 -13.27 25.18
C GLU A 230 8.10 -12.97 25.44
N ASN A 231 9.01 -13.71 24.80
CA ASN A 231 10.46 -13.56 24.98
C ASN A 231 11.11 -12.59 23.97
N HIS A 232 10.33 -12.02 23.05
CA HIS A 232 10.87 -11.10 22.07
C HIS A 232 11.04 -9.70 22.63
N VAL A 233 12.18 -9.09 22.34
CA VAL A 233 12.49 -7.72 22.73
C VAL A 233 12.26 -6.81 21.52
N SER A 234 11.58 -5.68 21.74
CA SER A 234 11.34 -4.67 20.69
C SER A 234 12.58 -3.82 20.38
N GLN A 235 13.59 -3.86 21.23
CA GLN A 235 14.88 -3.20 21.01
C GLN A 235 15.71 -3.97 19.98
N TYR A 236 16.32 -3.24 19.07
CA TYR A 236 17.21 -3.79 18.07
C TYR A 236 18.49 -4.37 18.69
N ASN A 237 18.99 -5.47 18.12
CA ASN A 237 20.25 -6.09 18.52
C ASN A 237 21.09 -6.43 17.29
N HIS A 238 22.17 -5.67 17.09
CA HIS A 238 23.11 -5.83 15.98
C HIS A 238 23.72 -7.25 15.87
N GLN A 239 23.93 -7.95 16.98
CA GLN A 239 24.50 -9.30 16.96
C GLN A 239 23.53 -10.33 16.35
N LYS A 240 22.22 -10.12 16.52
CA LYS A 240 21.18 -11.00 15.95
C LYS A 240 20.89 -10.67 14.49
N LEU A 241 20.94 -9.38 14.15
CA LEU A 241 20.61 -8.87 12.84
C LEU A 241 21.53 -7.68 12.51
N PRO A 242 22.72 -7.91 11.93
CA PRO A 242 23.63 -6.83 11.59
C PRO A 242 23.09 -6.10 10.37
N LEU A 243 22.61 -4.87 10.57
CA LEU A 243 22.12 -3.99 9.50
C LEU A 243 23.04 -2.79 9.32
N THR A 244 23.24 -2.42 8.07
CA THR A 244 23.87 -1.15 7.68
C THR A 244 22.79 -0.09 7.47
N ALA A 245 22.98 1.11 8.01
CA ALA A 245 22.09 2.24 7.77
C ALA A 245 22.34 2.83 6.38
N ILE A 246 21.25 3.11 5.66
CA ILE A 246 21.26 3.92 4.44
C ILE A 246 20.69 5.29 4.78
N GLU A 247 21.52 6.31 4.63
CA GLU A 247 21.25 7.69 5.01
C GLU A 247 21.28 8.64 3.82
N THR A 248 21.81 8.19 2.68
CA THR A 248 21.83 8.97 1.43
C THR A 248 21.26 8.20 0.24
N TRP A 249 20.77 8.93 -0.76
CA TRP A 249 20.29 8.32 -2.01
C TRP A 249 21.43 7.62 -2.77
N TRP A 250 22.66 8.10 -2.61
CA TRP A 250 23.85 7.50 -3.25
C TRP A 250 24.20 6.15 -2.64
N GLU A 251 24.13 6.03 -1.32
CA GLU A 251 24.26 4.74 -0.62
C GLU A 251 23.16 3.75 -1.01
N LEU A 252 21.94 4.24 -1.26
CA LEU A 252 20.86 3.39 -1.75
C LEU A 252 21.12 2.92 -3.19
N LEU A 253 21.61 3.81 -4.05
CA LEU A 253 21.85 3.51 -5.46
C LEU A 253 23.04 2.57 -5.65
N GLU A 254 24.07 2.69 -4.81
CA GLU A 254 25.15 1.72 -4.70
C GLU A 254 24.57 0.40 -4.15
N LYS A 255 24.89 -0.73 -4.78
CA LYS A 255 24.33 -2.01 -4.35
C LYS A 255 25.00 -2.44 -3.04
N PRO A 256 24.30 -2.41 -1.88
CA PRO A 256 24.91 -2.78 -0.62
C PRO A 256 25.25 -4.27 -0.63
N SER A 257 26.41 -4.62 -0.09
CA SER A 257 26.87 -6.02 0.04
C SER A 257 26.27 -6.74 1.25
N LYS A 258 25.62 -5.99 2.14
CA LYS A 258 25.03 -6.46 3.39
C LYS A 258 23.57 -6.06 3.47
N ASP A 259 22.83 -6.73 4.35
CA ASP A 259 21.49 -6.30 4.70
C ASP A 259 21.53 -4.89 5.31
N CYS A 260 20.55 -4.09 4.94
CA CYS A 260 20.55 -2.68 5.26
C CYS A 260 19.15 -2.19 5.61
N VAL A 261 19.09 -1.09 6.33
CA VAL A 261 17.84 -0.42 6.70
C VAL A 261 17.85 0.99 6.14
N PHE A 262 16.75 1.38 5.52
CA PHE A 262 16.55 2.70 4.93
C PHE A 262 15.97 3.65 5.98
N LEU A 263 16.71 4.71 6.33
CA LEU A 263 16.35 5.61 7.43
C LEU A 263 15.45 6.76 6.98
N ALA A 264 14.16 6.45 6.76
CA ALA A 264 13.14 7.40 6.34
C ALA A 264 11.91 7.39 7.27
N ALA A 265 12.16 7.43 8.58
CA ALA A 265 11.11 7.31 9.58
C ALA A 265 10.07 8.43 9.45
N GLY A 266 8.82 8.07 9.14
CA GLY A 266 7.71 9.02 8.98
C GLY A 266 7.67 9.71 7.61
N ASN A 267 8.60 9.39 6.71
CA ASN A 267 8.68 9.98 5.37
C ASN A 267 8.21 8.97 4.32
N TRP A 268 6.91 8.97 4.08
CA TRP A 268 6.27 8.00 3.19
C TRP A 268 6.75 8.13 1.74
N GLN A 269 7.04 9.35 1.26
CA GLN A 269 7.55 9.58 -0.09
C GLN A 269 8.92 8.95 -0.28
N ALA A 270 9.84 9.16 0.67
CA ALA A 270 11.17 8.56 0.62
C ALA A 270 11.10 7.04 0.72
N ARG A 271 10.26 6.48 1.61
CA ARG A 271 10.03 5.03 1.70
C ARG A 271 9.50 4.45 0.39
N LEU A 272 8.50 5.10 -0.21
CA LEU A 272 7.88 4.67 -1.46
C LEU A 272 8.91 4.65 -2.59
N ALA A 273 9.69 5.73 -2.72
CA ALA A 273 10.71 5.82 -3.76
C ALA A 273 11.87 4.85 -3.54
N ALA A 274 12.31 4.67 -2.29
CA ALA A 274 13.36 3.71 -1.98
C ALA A 274 12.95 2.27 -2.30
N MET A 275 11.71 1.89 -1.99
CA MET A 275 11.14 0.61 -2.39
C MET A 275 11.25 0.41 -3.90
N MET A 276 10.83 1.40 -4.68
CA MET A 276 10.81 1.33 -6.14
C MET A 276 12.20 1.21 -6.74
N ILE A 277 13.14 2.04 -6.27
CA ILE A 277 14.55 2.00 -6.71
C ILE A 277 15.15 0.63 -6.42
N CYS A 278 14.92 0.09 -5.22
CA CYS A 278 15.42 -1.23 -4.86
C CYS A 278 14.87 -2.33 -5.78
N ILE A 279 13.55 -2.33 -6.02
CA ILE A 279 12.90 -3.32 -6.87
C ILE A 279 13.36 -3.19 -8.33
N ALA A 280 13.50 -1.97 -8.84
CA ALA A 280 14.01 -1.72 -10.20
C ALA A 280 15.44 -2.22 -10.39
N GLN A 281 16.26 -2.20 -9.34
CA GLN A 281 17.61 -2.79 -9.32
C GLN A 281 17.61 -4.31 -9.06
N GLY A 282 16.44 -4.96 -8.97
CA GLY A 282 16.31 -6.39 -8.70
C GLY A 282 16.70 -6.79 -7.27
N ARG A 283 16.65 -5.86 -6.31
CA ARG A 283 16.92 -6.13 -4.89
C ARG A 283 15.67 -6.61 -4.17
N LYS A 284 15.87 -7.39 -3.11
CA LYS A 284 14.79 -7.80 -2.19
C LYS A 284 14.50 -6.65 -1.23
N VAL A 285 13.22 -6.32 -1.09
CA VAL A 285 12.76 -5.26 -0.21
C VAL A 285 11.84 -5.85 0.84
N SER A 286 12.09 -5.51 2.10
CA SER A 286 11.20 -5.87 3.19
C SER A 286 10.60 -4.62 3.82
N ILE A 287 9.29 -4.48 3.74
CA ILE A 287 8.55 -3.40 4.40
C ILE A 287 8.23 -3.85 5.82
N ILE A 288 8.69 -3.08 6.80
CA ILE A 288 8.52 -3.39 8.23
C ILE A 288 7.37 -2.59 8.80
N SER A 289 6.30 -3.30 9.21
CA SER A 289 5.17 -2.93 10.10
C SER A 289 5.52 -2.21 11.41
N ASN A 290 4.94 -1.05 11.76
CA ASN A 290 5.03 -0.43 13.09
C ASN A 290 3.79 -0.79 13.94
N PRO A 291 3.96 -1.02 15.27
CA PRO A 291 5.21 -1.21 16.00
C PRO A 291 5.97 -2.48 15.57
N VAL A 292 7.29 -2.37 15.52
CA VAL A 292 8.24 -3.39 15.05
C VAL A 292 8.75 -4.28 16.18
N CYS A 293 8.98 -5.56 15.89
CA CYS A 293 9.75 -6.47 16.72
C CYS A 293 10.98 -6.96 15.93
N TRP A 294 12.18 -6.55 16.34
CA TRP A 294 13.41 -6.88 15.62
C TRP A 294 13.79 -8.36 15.72
N ASP A 295 13.38 -9.06 16.78
CA ASP A 295 13.53 -10.52 16.88
C ASP A 295 12.68 -11.24 15.81
N CYS A 296 11.42 -10.81 15.59
CA CYS A 296 10.60 -11.35 14.50
C CYS A 296 11.21 -11.09 13.12
N VAL A 297 11.81 -9.91 12.91
CA VAL A 297 12.51 -9.59 11.66
C VAL A 297 13.73 -10.48 11.49
N ALA A 298 14.51 -10.71 12.53
CA ALA A 298 15.67 -11.60 12.51
C ALA A 298 15.29 -13.06 12.20
N ASP A 299 14.19 -13.55 12.76
CA ASP A 299 13.70 -14.90 12.47
C ASP A 299 13.12 -15.04 11.06
N ALA A 300 12.40 -14.01 10.59
CA ALA A 300 11.94 -13.95 9.20
C ALA A 300 13.12 -13.98 8.24
N LYS A 301 14.20 -13.25 8.53
CA LYS A 301 15.44 -13.26 7.74
C LYS A 301 16.03 -14.66 7.62
N LYS A 302 16.14 -15.43 8.72
CA LYS A 302 16.66 -16.81 8.66
C LYS A 302 15.90 -17.68 7.65
N THR A 303 14.60 -17.43 7.50
CA THR A 303 13.74 -18.12 6.53
C THR A 303 14.00 -17.63 5.10
N LEU A 304 14.31 -16.34 4.93
CA LEU A 304 14.61 -15.70 3.64
C LEU A 304 16.05 -15.95 3.14
N SER A 305 16.99 -16.24 4.03
CA SER A 305 18.44 -16.44 3.76
C SER A 305 18.78 -17.71 2.98
N GLN A 306 17.81 -18.43 2.41
CA GLN A 306 18.10 -19.54 1.48
C GLN A 306 18.66 -19.05 0.12
N GLN A 307 18.68 -17.73 -0.12
CA GLN A 307 19.24 -17.11 -1.32
C GLN A 307 20.10 -15.92 -0.89
N ASP A 308 21.38 -15.95 -1.25
CA ASP A 308 22.50 -15.08 -0.81
C ASP A 308 22.41 -13.58 -1.20
N ASN A 309 21.20 -13.03 -1.35
CA ASN A 309 20.98 -11.64 -1.80
C ASN A 309 20.59 -10.76 -0.60
N PRO A 310 21.29 -9.65 -0.33
CA PRO A 310 20.97 -8.77 0.78
C PRO A 310 19.56 -8.18 0.65
N VAL A 311 18.90 -8.04 1.80
CA VAL A 311 17.57 -7.47 1.94
C VAL A 311 17.68 -6.01 2.38
N VAL A 312 16.93 -5.14 1.70
CA VAL A 312 16.75 -3.75 2.11
C VAL A 312 15.48 -3.64 2.94
N TYR A 313 15.61 -3.30 4.21
CA TYR A 313 14.51 -3.08 5.13
C TYR A 313 14.05 -1.62 5.05
N ILE A 314 12.76 -1.39 4.83
CA ILE A 314 12.16 -0.06 4.82
C ILE A 314 11.35 0.11 6.11
N TYR A 315 11.79 1.05 6.95
CA TYR A 315 11.30 1.31 8.30
C TYR A 315 10.60 2.67 8.42
#